data_AF-A0A4Q3GXY6-F1
#
_entry.id   AF-A0A4Q3GXY6-F1
#
_cell.length_a   1.000
_cell.length_b   1.000
_cell.length_c   1.000
_cell.angle_alpha   90.00
_cell.angle_beta   90.00
_cell.angle_gamma   90.00
#
_symmetry.space_group_name_H-M   'P 1'
#
loop_
_entity.id
_entity.type
_entity.pdbx_description
1 polymer ?
#
loop_
_entity_poly.entity_id
_entity_poly.type
_entity_poly.pdbx_seq_one_letter_code
_entity_poly.pdbx_strand_id
1 'polypeptide(L)'
;MHRHGGRGQRPLRKGGWISLLRTHVGPSPGPPLLYFLRGDTLMRFTIKLKLALAFAFLLILLLGTAGYGINSLSGINDTMESMVEGPVARLELAQKINIAQLQSIRQQKNLIGAKTMAEIKAAEGKGDEARAALKEALDKAISIASEQGRPRWLKIQEMAAKADAVDDRIRTLAEAGTPDQATALSVSEGRQIANDLDAAVEELITLSN
;
A
#
# COMPACT_ATOMS: atom_id res chain seq x y z
N MET A 1 70.44 -0.39 28.34
CA MET A 1 71.77 -1.04 28.29
C MET A 1 71.89 -1.99 29.47
N HIS A 2 71.90 -3.30 29.24
CA HIS A 2 72.84 -4.24 29.87
C HIS A 2 72.66 -5.62 29.22
N ARG A 3 73.75 -6.09 28.62
CA ARG A 3 73.96 -7.38 27.97
C ARG A 3 74.38 -8.45 28.99
N HIS A 4 74.36 -9.68 28.47
CA HIS A 4 75.10 -10.90 28.82
C HIS A 4 74.17 -11.99 29.39
N GLY A 5 74.02 -13.17 28.79
CA GLY A 5 74.84 -13.89 27.82
C GLY A 5 75.36 -15.18 28.46
N GLY A 6 75.05 -16.34 27.89
CA GLY A 6 75.65 -17.60 28.35
C GLY A 6 74.94 -18.86 27.86
N ARG A 7 75.50 -19.47 26.80
CA ARG A 7 75.12 -20.77 26.21
C ARG A 7 75.62 -21.94 27.08
N GLY A 8 74.97 -23.10 26.98
CA GLY A 8 75.53 -24.37 27.46
C GLY A 8 74.71 -25.58 26.99
N GLN A 9 75.39 -26.54 26.35
CA GLN A 9 74.85 -27.67 25.58
C GLN A 9 74.66 -28.95 26.42
N ARG A 10 73.92 -29.93 25.88
CA ARG A 10 73.76 -31.33 26.35
C ARG A 10 75.13 -32.07 26.41
N PRO A 11 75.28 -33.27 27.05
CA PRO A 11 74.85 -34.54 26.44
C PRO A 11 74.51 -35.75 27.38
N LEU A 12 74.14 -36.84 26.69
CA LEU A 12 73.78 -38.23 27.02
C LEU A 12 74.64 -39.04 28.02
N ARG A 13 74.03 -40.09 28.64
CA ARG A 13 74.59 -41.43 29.03
C ARG A 13 73.41 -42.31 29.56
N LYS A 14 73.05 -43.51 29.07
CA LYS A 14 73.67 -44.85 28.89
C LYS A 14 74.06 -45.59 30.18
N GLY A 15 73.47 -46.80 30.35
CA GLY A 15 73.85 -47.91 31.25
C GLY A 15 72.73 -48.27 32.25
N GLY A 16 72.22 -49.49 32.41
CA GLY A 16 72.70 -50.83 32.06
C GLY A 16 72.94 -51.67 33.32
N TRP A 17 72.00 -52.57 33.67
CA TRP A 17 72.12 -53.67 34.65
C TRP A 17 71.19 -54.79 34.13
N ILE A 18 71.61 -55.97 33.62
CA ILE A 18 72.20 -57.17 34.25
C ILE A 18 71.29 -57.68 35.40
N SER A 19 70.71 -58.90 35.49
CA SER A 19 70.77 -60.17 34.72
C SER A 19 69.84 -61.25 35.35
N LEU A 20 69.66 -62.39 34.64
CA LEU A 20 69.20 -63.75 35.06
C LEU A 20 67.67 -63.96 35.24
N LEU A 21 66.98 -64.98 34.72
CA LEU A 21 67.31 -66.42 34.53
C LEU A 21 66.56 -67.06 33.33
N ARG A 22 67.05 -68.24 32.92
CA ARG A 22 66.72 -69.09 31.76
C ARG A 22 65.59 -70.12 32.05
N THR A 23 64.98 -70.64 30.97
CA THR A 23 64.06 -71.83 30.82
C THR A 23 62.58 -71.51 31.09
N HIS A 24 61.58 -71.81 30.24
CA HIS A 24 61.27 -73.05 29.51
C HIS A 24 60.37 -72.70 28.29
N VAL A 25 60.60 -73.34 27.13
CA VAL A 25 59.70 -73.29 25.95
C VAL A 25 58.67 -74.40 26.06
N GLY A 26 57.38 -74.06 25.87
CA GLY A 26 56.29 -74.99 25.60
C GLY A 26 55.15 -74.24 24.88
N PRO A 27 54.57 -74.76 23.79
CA PRO A 27 53.49 -74.09 23.07
C PRO A 27 52.13 -74.46 23.68
N SER A 28 51.19 -73.51 23.74
CA SER A 28 49.77 -73.80 24.02
C SER A 28 48.88 -73.05 23.02
N PRO A 29 47.86 -73.69 22.42
CA PRO A 29 47.03 -73.13 21.36
C PRO A 29 45.69 -72.53 21.84
N GLY A 30 45.22 -71.47 21.16
CA GLY A 30 43.83 -70.93 21.17
C GLY A 30 43.56 -69.81 22.19
N PRO A 31 42.69 -68.81 21.87
CA PRO A 31 41.29 -69.05 21.48
C PRO A 31 40.80 -68.11 20.32
N PRO A 32 39.48 -67.95 20.02
CA PRO A 32 38.88 -68.33 18.75
C PRO A 32 38.55 -67.17 17.79
N LEU A 33 38.28 -67.53 16.53
CA LEU A 33 37.55 -66.74 15.53
C LEU A 33 36.24 -66.18 16.11
N LEU A 34 35.89 -64.92 15.80
CA LEU A 34 34.61 -64.52 15.20
C LEU A 34 34.29 -63.01 15.26
N TYR A 35 33.61 -62.57 14.19
CA TYR A 35 32.74 -61.37 14.05
C TYR A 35 33.37 -59.99 13.77
N PHE A 36 33.69 -59.74 12.50
CA PHE A 36 33.54 -58.41 11.88
C PHE A 36 32.55 -58.49 10.71
N LEU A 37 31.32 -58.91 10.99
CA LEU A 37 30.16 -58.72 10.12
C LEU A 37 29.02 -58.19 10.99
N ARG A 38 29.03 -56.89 11.26
CA ARG A 38 27.92 -56.22 11.95
C ARG A 38 27.72 -54.79 11.41
N GLY A 39 26.84 -54.67 10.42
CA GLY A 39 25.87 -53.57 10.38
C GLY A 39 26.08 -52.37 9.45
N ASP A 40 26.65 -52.50 8.25
CA ASP A 40 26.92 -51.33 7.38
C ASP A 40 25.73 -50.86 6.50
N THR A 41 24.62 -51.58 6.46
CA THR A 41 23.47 -51.23 5.60
C THR A 41 22.40 -50.40 6.32
N LEU A 42 22.23 -50.57 7.64
CA LEU A 42 21.23 -49.84 8.43
C LEU A 42 21.62 -48.38 8.70
N MET A 43 22.90 -48.09 8.97
CA MET A 43 23.36 -46.71 9.25
C MET A 43 23.47 -45.83 7.99
N ARG A 44 23.69 -46.41 6.80
CA ARG A 44 23.70 -45.66 5.53
C ARG A 44 22.31 -45.18 5.12
N PHE A 45 21.26 -45.92 5.49
CA PHE A 45 19.87 -45.54 5.23
C PHE A 45 19.43 -44.38 6.14
N THR A 46 19.84 -44.39 7.41
CA THR A 46 19.48 -43.36 8.39
C THR A 46 20.26 -42.05 8.21
N ILE A 47 21.52 -42.08 7.74
CA ILE A 47 22.28 -40.86 7.43
C ILE A 47 21.69 -40.14 6.20
N LYS A 48 21.36 -40.89 5.13
CA LYS A 48 20.70 -40.32 3.93
C LYS A 48 19.31 -39.77 4.25
N LEU A 49 18.56 -40.46 5.12
CA LEU A 49 17.25 -40.00 5.59
C LEU A 49 17.34 -38.69 6.39
N LYS A 50 18.32 -38.56 7.29
CA LYS A 50 18.57 -37.32 8.05
C LYS A 50 18.92 -36.15 7.14
N LEU A 51 19.75 -36.38 6.12
CA LEU A 51 20.13 -35.36 5.15
C LEU A 51 18.93 -34.92 4.30
N ALA A 52 18.11 -35.87 3.85
CA ALA A 52 16.88 -35.59 3.10
C ALA A 52 15.86 -34.80 3.96
N LEU A 53 15.72 -35.13 5.25
CA LEU A 53 14.85 -34.40 6.18
C LEU A 53 15.34 -32.97 6.44
N ALA A 54 16.64 -32.78 6.67
CA ALA A 54 17.21 -31.45 6.85
C ALA A 54 17.03 -30.59 5.59
N PHE A 55 17.24 -31.17 4.41
CA PHE A 55 17.07 -30.49 3.14
C PHE A 55 15.60 -30.13 2.86
N ALA A 56 14.67 -31.06 3.11
CA ALA A 56 13.24 -30.79 3.00
C ALA A 56 12.78 -29.71 3.98
N PHE A 57 13.30 -29.70 5.21
CA PHE A 57 13.02 -28.66 6.19
C PHE A 57 13.52 -27.28 5.74
N LEU A 58 14.73 -27.20 5.19
CA LEU A 58 15.25 -25.96 4.60
C LEU A 58 14.41 -25.48 3.41
N LEU A 59 13.94 -26.39 2.54
CA LEU A 59 13.04 -26.04 1.43
C LEU A 59 11.71 -25.48 1.93
N ILE A 60 11.12 -26.07 2.98
CA ILE A 60 9.90 -25.55 3.60
C ILE A 60 10.12 -24.17 4.18
N LEU A 61 11.24 -23.94 4.89
CA LEU A 61 11.59 -22.62 5.41
C LEU A 61 11.77 -21.59 4.29
N LEU A 62 12.41 -21.97 3.19
CA LEU A 62 12.61 -21.11 2.02
C LEU A 62 11.27 -20.76 1.34
N LEU A 63 10.37 -21.73 1.22
CA LEU A 63 9.02 -21.50 0.69
C LEU A 63 8.18 -20.64 1.63
N GLY A 64 8.34 -20.82 2.95
CA GLY A 64 7.69 -19.99 3.96
C GLY A 64 8.17 -18.54 3.92
N THR A 65 9.47 -18.30 3.80
CA THR A 65 10.03 -16.94 3.67
C THR A 65 9.71 -16.32 2.31
N ALA A 66 9.72 -17.10 1.23
CA ALA A 66 9.31 -16.63 -0.09
C ALA A 66 7.82 -16.28 -0.14
N GLY A 67 6.95 -17.13 0.41
CA GLY A 67 5.51 -16.89 0.51
C GLY A 67 5.20 -15.69 1.41
N TYR A 68 5.86 -15.58 2.56
CA TYR A 68 5.77 -14.41 3.43
C TYR A 68 6.29 -13.14 2.74
N GLY A 69 7.38 -13.25 1.98
CA GLY A 69 7.93 -12.16 1.19
C GLY A 69 6.98 -11.68 0.09
N ILE A 70 6.34 -12.60 -0.63
CA ILE A 70 5.34 -12.28 -1.65
C ILE A 70 4.11 -11.61 -1.01
N ASN A 71 3.58 -12.14 0.08
CA ASN A 71 2.45 -11.51 0.79
C ASN A 71 2.83 -10.13 1.34
N SER A 72 4.04 -9.97 1.86
CA SER A 72 4.55 -8.68 2.35
C SER A 72 4.77 -7.68 1.21
N LEU A 73 5.25 -8.13 0.03
CA LEU A 73 5.41 -7.27 -1.15
C LEU A 73 4.06 -6.88 -1.75
N SER A 74 3.08 -7.79 -1.79
CA SER A 74 1.70 -7.50 -2.23
C SER A 74 1.05 -6.45 -1.35
N GLY A 75 1.16 -6.57 -0.02
CA GLY A 75 0.65 -5.55 0.90
C GLY A 75 1.34 -4.19 0.75
N ILE A 76 2.63 -4.16 0.43
CA ILE A 76 3.37 -2.91 0.18
C ILE A 76 2.97 -2.28 -1.17
N ASN A 77 2.70 -3.07 -2.21
CA ASN A 77 2.23 -2.58 -3.50
C ASN A 77 0.87 -1.88 -3.37
N ASP A 78 -0.09 -2.50 -2.68
CA ASP A 78 -1.40 -1.90 -2.40
C ASP A 78 -1.29 -0.62 -1.56
N THR A 79 -0.35 -0.58 -0.61
CA THR A 79 -0.12 0.60 0.23
C THR A 79 0.52 1.74 -0.56
N MET A 80 1.48 1.45 -1.45
CA MET A 80 2.13 2.46 -2.30
C MET A 80 1.18 3.00 -3.39
N GLU A 81 0.37 2.13 -4.00
CA GLU A 81 -0.66 2.51 -4.98
C GLU A 81 -1.74 3.39 -4.33
N SER A 82 -2.19 3.06 -3.12
CA SER A 82 -3.13 3.89 -2.35
C SER A 82 -2.57 5.25 -1.90
N MET A 83 -1.25 5.35 -1.70
CA MET A 83 -0.56 6.59 -1.28
C MET A 83 -0.35 7.57 -2.44
N VAL A 84 -0.27 7.09 -3.68
CA VAL A 84 -0.03 7.95 -4.85
C VAL A 84 -1.29 8.12 -5.70
N GLU A 85 -2.04 7.06 -5.98
CA GLU A 85 -3.20 7.13 -6.86
C GLU A 85 -4.43 7.71 -6.16
N GLY A 86 -4.61 7.43 -4.87
CA GLY A 86 -5.74 7.94 -4.08
C GLY A 86 -5.80 9.47 -4.03
N PRO A 87 -4.73 10.16 -3.60
CA PRO A 87 -4.68 11.63 -3.59
C PRO A 87 -4.79 12.25 -4.99
N VAL A 88 -4.12 11.69 -6.00
CA VAL A 88 -4.18 12.21 -7.38
C VAL A 88 -5.59 12.08 -7.96
N ALA A 89 -6.24 10.93 -7.78
CA ALA A 89 -7.62 10.72 -8.21
C ALA A 89 -8.59 11.67 -7.50
N ARG A 90 -8.41 11.91 -6.19
CA ARG A 90 -9.22 12.87 -5.43
C ARG A 90 -9.02 14.31 -5.91
N LEU A 91 -7.78 14.69 -6.24
CA LEU A 91 -7.47 16.01 -6.80
C LEU A 91 -8.12 16.20 -8.17
N GLU A 92 -8.03 15.19 -9.05
CA GLU A 92 -8.69 15.23 -10.37
C GLU A 92 -10.21 15.38 -10.21
N LEU A 93 -10.82 14.68 -9.25
CA LEU A 93 -12.25 14.80 -8.97
C LEU A 93 -12.62 16.17 -8.40
N ALA A 94 -11.80 16.74 -7.51
CA ALA A 94 -12.00 18.10 -7.01
C ALA A 94 -11.96 19.13 -8.14
N GLN A 95 -11.05 18.98 -9.10
CA GLN A 95 -11.00 19.81 -10.30
C GLN A 95 -12.23 19.64 -11.18
N LYS A 96 -12.69 18.40 -11.41
CA LYS A 96 -13.92 18.13 -12.17
C LYS A 96 -15.15 18.76 -11.51
N ILE A 97 -15.24 18.68 -10.18
CA ILE A 97 -16.28 19.31 -9.38
C ILE A 97 -16.27 20.82 -9.60
N ASN A 98 -15.11 21.48 -9.45
CA ASN A 98 -15.00 22.92 -9.67
C ASN A 98 -15.39 23.33 -11.10
N ILE A 99 -14.91 22.59 -12.11
CA ILE A 99 -15.26 22.84 -13.52
C ILE A 99 -16.76 22.71 -13.74
N ALA A 100 -17.37 21.62 -13.26
CA ALA A 100 -18.80 21.37 -13.42
C ALA A 100 -19.66 22.43 -12.71
N GLN A 101 -19.26 22.83 -11.51
CA GLN A 101 -19.91 23.92 -10.77
C GLN A 101 -19.83 25.25 -11.54
N LEU A 102 -18.65 25.62 -12.05
CA LEU A 102 -18.48 26.84 -12.84
C LEU A 102 -19.29 26.80 -14.15
N GLN A 103 -19.42 25.61 -14.77
CA GLN A 103 -20.30 25.43 -15.91
C GLN A 103 -21.76 25.64 -15.54
N SER A 104 -22.24 25.07 -14.43
CA SER A 104 -23.60 25.28 -13.92
C SER A 104 -23.88 26.77 -13.69
N ILE A 105 -22.98 27.48 -12.99
CA ILE A 105 -23.10 28.92 -12.76
C ILE A 105 -23.14 29.68 -14.09
N ARG A 106 -22.27 29.35 -15.06
CA ARG A 106 -22.28 29.98 -16.37
C ARG A 106 -23.63 29.79 -17.08
N GLN A 107 -24.18 28.58 -17.07
CA GLN A 107 -25.46 28.33 -17.72
C GLN A 107 -26.62 29.03 -17.02
N GLN A 108 -26.60 29.12 -15.69
CA GLN A 108 -27.54 29.96 -14.95
C GLN A 108 -27.47 31.43 -15.41
N LYS A 109 -26.26 32.00 -15.59
CA LYS A 109 -26.12 33.38 -16.10
C LYS A 109 -26.61 33.52 -17.54
N ASN A 110 -26.34 32.54 -18.40
CA ASN A 110 -26.84 32.51 -19.77
C ASN A 110 -28.36 32.46 -19.81
N LEU A 111 -28.97 31.65 -18.93
CA LEU A 111 -30.41 31.54 -18.78
C LEU A 111 -31.05 32.85 -18.31
N ILE A 112 -30.47 33.52 -17.32
CA ILE A 112 -30.95 34.84 -16.85
C ILE A 112 -30.84 35.90 -17.96
N GLY A 113 -29.78 35.83 -18.77
CA GLY A 113 -29.54 36.76 -19.88
C GLY A 113 -30.22 36.38 -21.21
N ALA A 114 -30.94 35.26 -21.26
CA ALA A 114 -31.57 34.76 -22.47
C ALA A 114 -32.70 35.70 -22.92
N LYS A 115 -32.82 35.87 -24.24
CA LYS A 115 -33.82 36.72 -24.89
C LYS A 115 -34.90 35.89 -25.59
N THR A 116 -34.66 34.60 -25.78
CA THR A 116 -35.59 33.70 -26.46
C THR A 116 -35.77 32.40 -25.67
N MET A 117 -36.92 31.74 -25.86
CA MET A 117 -37.19 30.43 -25.24
C MET A 117 -36.20 29.35 -25.70
N ALA A 118 -35.69 29.45 -26.93
CA ALA A 118 -34.66 28.53 -27.43
C ALA A 118 -33.34 28.69 -26.67
N GLU A 119 -32.94 29.93 -26.36
CA GLU A 119 -31.75 30.20 -25.54
C GLU A 119 -31.92 29.71 -24.10
N ILE A 120 -33.11 29.89 -23.51
CA ILE A 120 -33.45 29.35 -22.18
C ILE A 120 -33.25 27.82 -22.19
N LYS A 121 -33.92 27.11 -23.09
CA LYS A 121 -33.85 25.64 -23.17
C LYS A 121 -32.44 25.12 -23.44
N ALA A 122 -31.66 25.84 -24.26
CA ALA A 122 -30.26 25.50 -24.51
C ALA A 122 -29.36 25.69 -23.27
N ALA A 123 -29.60 26.74 -22.49
CA ALA A 123 -28.89 26.97 -21.23
C ALA A 123 -29.29 25.94 -20.17
N GLU A 124 -30.57 25.60 -20.05
CA GLU A 124 -31.05 24.54 -19.13
C GLU A 124 -30.40 23.19 -19.43
N GLY A 125 -30.41 22.74 -20.69
CA GLY A 125 -29.83 21.45 -21.06
C GLY A 125 -28.33 21.35 -20.73
N LYS A 126 -27.56 22.40 -21.05
CA LYS A 126 -26.14 22.46 -20.66
C LYS A 126 -25.95 22.56 -19.15
N GLY A 127 -26.88 23.20 -18.44
CA GLY A 127 -26.87 23.27 -16.99
C GLY A 127 -27.11 21.89 -16.38
N ASP A 128 -28.04 21.12 -16.94
CA ASP A 128 -28.36 19.76 -16.49
C ASP A 128 -27.19 18.80 -16.72
N GLU A 129 -26.52 18.90 -17.87
CA GLU A 129 -25.26 18.18 -18.13
C GLU A 129 -24.19 18.52 -17.08
N ALA A 130 -24.05 19.80 -16.73
CA ALA A 130 -23.09 20.24 -15.72
C ALA A 130 -23.45 19.72 -14.31
N ARG A 131 -24.73 19.75 -13.92
CA ARG A 131 -25.20 19.18 -12.64
C ARG A 131 -24.97 17.68 -12.58
N ALA A 132 -25.25 16.96 -13.68
CA ALA A 132 -24.99 15.52 -13.76
C ALA A 132 -23.50 15.20 -13.61
N ALA A 133 -22.62 15.95 -14.30
CA ALA A 133 -21.17 15.78 -14.18
C ALA A 133 -20.65 16.10 -12.76
N LEU A 134 -21.20 17.14 -12.12
CA LEU A 134 -20.90 17.48 -10.73
C LEU A 134 -21.27 16.33 -9.79
N LYS A 135 -22.48 15.81 -9.94
CA LYS A 135 -22.98 14.67 -9.15
C LYS A 135 -22.13 13.42 -9.35
N GLU A 136 -21.80 13.07 -10.59
CA GLU A 136 -20.97 11.91 -10.90
C GLU A 136 -19.58 12.03 -10.26
N ALA A 137 -18.95 13.20 -10.38
CA ALA A 137 -17.65 13.45 -9.77
C ALA A 137 -17.70 13.37 -8.23
N LEU A 138 -18.77 13.89 -7.60
CA LEU A 138 -18.98 13.78 -6.16
C LEU A 138 -19.21 12.35 -5.70
N ASP A 139 -20.09 11.60 -6.37
CA ASP A 139 -20.37 10.20 -6.04
C ASP A 139 -19.10 9.35 -6.14
N LYS A 140 -18.30 9.58 -7.18
CA LYS A 140 -16.98 8.94 -7.34
C LYS A 140 -16.00 9.36 -6.24
N ALA A 141 -15.92 10.65 -5.91
CA ALA A 141 -15.05 11.13 -4.84
C ALA A 141 -15.40 10.53 -3.48
N ILE A 142 -16.69 10.43 -3.16
CA ILE A 142 -17.21 9.80 -1.94
C ILE A 142 -16.87 8.31 -1.92
N SER A 143 -16.94 7.61 -3.07
CA SER A 143 -16.63 6.17 -3.15
C SER A 143 -15.16 5.84 -2.86
N ILE A 144 -14.23 6.75 -3.15
CA ILE A 144 -12.79 6.58 -2.94
C ILE A 144 -12.25 7.38 -1.75
N ALA A 145 -13.14 8.06 -1.01
CA ALA A 145 -12.78 8.84 0.16
C ALA A 145 -12.37 7.94 1.32
N SER A 146 -11.35 8.36 2.07
CA SER A 146 -11.05 7.74 3.36
C SER A 146 -12.20 7.97 4.36
N GLU A 147 -12.29 7.14 5.39
CA GLU A 147 -13.27 7.30 6.49
C GLU A 147 -13.24 8.71 7.09
N GLN A 148 -12.04 9.27 7.28
CA GLN A 148 -11.86 10.63 7.84
C GLN A 148 -12.24 11.73 6.84
N GLY A 149 -12.05 11.50 5.53
CA GLY A 149 -12.34 12.48 4.48
C GLY A 149 -13.79 12.45 4.00
N ARG A 150 -14.48 11.31 4.13
CA ARG A 150 -15.84 11.09 3.63
C ARG A 150 -16.86 12.12 4.13
N PRO A 151 -16.89 12.54 5.42
CA PRO A 151 -17.85 13.55 5.89
C PRO A 151 -17.72 14.90 5.16
N ARG A 152 -16.51 15.29 4.74
CA ARG A 152 -16.28 16.54 4.00
C ARG A 152 -16.87 16.46 2.60
N TRP A 153 -16.67 15.35 1.90
CA TRP A 153 -17.29 15.13 0.58
C TRP A 153 -18.82 15.10 0.64
N LEU A 154 -19.39 14.51 1.69
CA LEU A 154 -20.84 14.51 1.90
C LEU A 154 -21.39 15.93 2.14
N LYS A 155 -20.66 16.77 2.87
CA LYS A 155 -21.02 18.18 3.06
C LYS A 155 -21.06 18.94 1.73
N ILE A 156 -20.09 18.69 0.85
CA ILE A 156 -20.07 19.29 -0.51
C ILE A 156 -21.25 18.77 -1.34
N GLN A 157 -21.59 17.49 -1.25
CA GLN A 157 -22.77 16.93 -1.91
C GLN A 157 -24.07 17.59 -1.42
N GLU A 158 -24.21 17.85 -0.12
CA GLU A 158 -25.36 18.57 0.44
C GLU A 158 -25.42 20.01 -0.07
N MET A 159 -24.29 20.71 -0.13
CA MET A 159 -24.20 22.07 -0.67
C MET A 159 -24.54 22.12 -2.16
N ALA A 160 -24.08 21.15 -2.95
CA ALA A 160 -24.44 21.02 -4.36
C ALA A 160 -25.96 20.83 -4.53
N ALA A 161 -26.59 19.97 -3.72
CA ALA A 161 -28.04 19.81 -3.76
C ALA A 161 -28.81 21.10 -3.39
N LYS A 162 -28.30 21.89 -2.43
CA LYS A 162 -28.85 23.21 -2.12
C LYS A 162 -28.68 24.19 -3.29
N ALA A 163 -27.52 24.17 -3.95
CA ALA A 163 -27.25 24.99 -5.12
C ALA A 163 -28.23 24.68 -6.26
N ASP A 164 -28.48 23.39 -6.52
CA ASP A 164 -29.45 22.93 -7.52
C ASP A 164 -30.86 23.42 -7.20
N ALA A 165 -31.29 23.33 -5.94
CA ALA A 165 -32.61 23.83 -5.52
C ALA A 165 -32.76 25.35 -5.65
N VAL A 166 -31.67 26.11 -5.53
CA VAL A 166 -31.69 27.57 -5.80
C VAL A 166 -31.73 27.82 -7.31
N ASP A 167 -30.94 27.08 -8.09
CA ASP A 167 -30.94 27.18 -9.55
C ASP A 167 -32.32 26.84 -10.13
N ASP A 168 -33.02 25.83 -9.60
CA ASP A 168 -34.39 25.49 -10.03
C ASP A 168 -35.38 26.64 -9.84
N ARG A 169 -35.27 27.37 -8.72
CA ARG A 169 -36.07 28.58 -8.49
C ARG A 169 -35.70 29.70 -9.48
N ILE A 170 -34.42 29.86 -9.78
CA ILE A 170 -33.94 30.85 -10.76
C ILE A 170 -34.45 30.51 -12.17
N ARG A 171 -34.42 29.23 -12.56
CA ARG A 171 -34.99 28.73 -13.82
C ARG A 171 -36.47 29.02 -13.92
N THR A 172 -37.22 28.70 -12.88
CA THR A 172 -38.67 28.99 -12.81
C THR A 172 -38.95 30.50 -13.00
N LEU A 173 -38.16 31.37 -12.37
CA LEU A 173 -38.32 32.83 -12.50
C LEU A 173 -37.96 33.35 -13.92
N ALA A 174 -36.95 32.76 -14.56
CA ALA A 174 -36.57 33.10 -15.92
C ALA A 174 -37.62 32.64 -16.94
N GLU A 175 -38.15 31.42 -16.80
CA GLU A 175 -39.24 30.90 -17.63
C GLU A 175 -40.54 31.70 -17.44
N ALA A 176 -40.80 32.21 -16.24
CA ALA A 176 -41.93 33.08 -15.94
C ALA A 176 -41.77 34.51 -16.51
N GLY A 177 -40.65 34.83 -17.17
CA GLY A 177 -40.40 36.15 -17.76
C GLY A 177 -40.07 37.22 -16.72
N THR A 178 -39.52 36.84 -15.56
CA THR A 178 -39.14 37.75 -14.47
C THR A 178 -37.62 37.78 -14.22
N PRO A 179 -36.81 38.21 -15.20
CA PRO A 179 -35.36 38.13 -15.12
C PRO A 179 -34.74 38.95 -13.98
N ASP A 180 -35.41 40.02 -13.52
CA ASP A 180 -34.95 40.82 -12.38
C ASP A 180 -35.00 40.04 -11.07
N GLN A 181 -36.07 39.25 -10.85
CA GLN A 181 -36.19 38.39 -9.67
C GLN A 181 -35.21 37.21 -9.73
N ALA A 182 -35.06 36.61 -10.92
CA ALA A 182 -34.06 35.58 -11.17
C ALA A 182 -32.63 36.10 -10.89
N THR A 183 -32.34 37.33 -11.33
CA THR A 183 -31.08 38.02 -11.07
C THR A 183 -30.87 38.25 -9.58
N ALA A 184 -31.86 38.79 -8.88
CA ALA A 184 -31.78 39.07 -7.44
C ALA A 184 -31.47 37.80 -6.63
N LEU A 185 -32.14 36.69 -6.93
CA LEU A 185 -31.89 35.40 -6.28
C LEU A 185 -30.50 34.85 -6.61
N SER A 186 -30.07 34.98 -7.87
CA SER A 186 -28.76 34.52 -8.35
C SER A 186 -27.59 35.29 -7.73
N VAL A 187 -27.71 36.60 -7.52
CA VAL A 187 -26.62 37.41 -6.95
C VAL A 187 -26.56 37.40 -5.43
N SER A 188 -27.62 36.92 -4.77
CA SER A 188 -27.72 36.77 -3.32
C SER A 188 -27.48 35.31 -2.92
N GLU A 189 -28.55 34.54 -2.72
CA GLU A 189 -28.51 33.15 -2.23
C GLU A 189 -27.66 32.25 -3.15
N GLY A 190 -27.85 32.36 -4.47
CA GLY A 190 -27.09 31.56 -5.44
C GLY A 190 -25.58 31.82 -5.37
N ARG A 191 -25.19 33.09 -5.19
CA ARG A 191 -23.78 33.47 -5.04
C ARG A 191 -23.20 33.02 -3.70
N GLN A 192 -23.96 33.13 -2.61
CA GLN A 192 -23.51 32.68 -1.30
C GLN A 192 -23.19 31.19 -1.32
N ILE A 193 -24.11 30.36 -1.84
CA ILE A 193 -23.91 28.91 -1.91
C ILE A 193 -22.74 28.55 -2.84
N ALA A 194 -22.58 29.26 -3.97
CA ALA A 194 -21.43 29.07 -4.84
C ALA A 194 -20.09 29.33 -4.11
N ASN A 195 -20.01 30.42 -3.35
CA ASN A 195 -18.81 30.74 -2.58
C ASN A 195 -18.54 29.70 -1.48
N ASP A 196 -19.59 29.23 -0.79
CA ASP A 196 -19.47 28.21 0.25
C ASP A 196 -19.00 26.87 -0.32
N LEU A 197 -19.47 26.51 -1.53
CA LEU A 197 -19.06 25.32 -2.24
C LEU A 197 -17.60 25.42 -2.71
N ASP A 198 -17.19 26.56 -3.27
CA ASP A 198 -15.79 26.82 -3.65
C ASP A 198 -14.85 26.69 -2.46
N ALA A 199 -15.19 27.30 -1.33
CA ALA A 199 -14.40 27.22 -0.10
C ALA A 199 -14.28 25.79 0.43
N ALA A 200 -15.36 25.00 0.37
CA ALA A 200 -15.35 23.61 0.81
C ALA A 200 -14.49 22.71 -0.11
N VAL A 201 -14.51 22.96 -1.41
CA VAL A 201 -13.66 22.23 -2.38
C VAL A 201 -12.19 22.62 -2.19
N GLU A 202 -11.88 23.89 -1.96
CA GLU A 202 -10.51 24.35 -1.69
C GLU A 202 -9.93 23.77 -0.39
N GLU A 203 -10.75 23.70 0.68
CA GLU A 203 -10.36 23.03 1.94
C GLU A 203 -9.98 21.56 1.69
N LEU A 204 -10.68 20.86 0.81
CA LEU A 204 -10.33 19.48 0.47
C LEU A 204 -9.02 19.35 -0.28
N ILE A 205 -8.75 20.26 -1.23
CA ILE A 205 -7.52 20.25 -2.02
C ILE A 205 -6.32 20.53 -1.12
N THR A 206 -6.41 21.55 -0.25
CA THR A 206 -5.31 21.94 0.66
C THR A 206 -4.94 20.84 1.66
N LEU A 207 -5.92 20.04 2.11
CA LEU A 207 -5.70 18.92 3.03
C LEU A 207 -5.25 17.62 2.35
N SER A 208 -5.22 17.59 1.02
CA SER A 208 -4.80 16.44 0.23
C SER A 208 -3.35 16.49 -0.28
N ASN A 209 -2.68 17.64 -0.08
CA ASN A 209 -1.22 17.84 -0.23
C ASN A 209 -0.51 17.71 1.12
#